data_AF-A0A6B8JM79-F1
#
_entry.id   AF-A0A6B8JM79-F1
#
_cell.length_a   1.000
_cell.length_b   1.000
_cell.length_c   1.000
_cell.angle_alpha   90.00
_cell.angle_beta   90.00
_cell.angle_gamma   90.00
#
_symmetry.space_group_name_H-M   'P 1'
#
loop_
_entity.id
_entity.type
_entity.pdbx_description
1 polymer ?
#
loop_
_entity_poly.entity_id
_entity_poly.type
_entity_poly.pdbx_seq_one_letter_code
_entity_poly.pdbx_strand_id
1 'polypeptide(L)' 'MAASMHQNCRIEYRAREIVIRGPAREARQEAHRIVQRFACSAMPYQLASVDEDEVVLRPV' A
#
# COMPACT_ATOMS: atom_id res chain seq x y z
N MET A 1 10.08 17.43 -7.59
CA MET A 1 9.66 16.75 -6.34
C MET A 1 8.80 15.56 -6.73
N ALA A 2 9.09 14.38 -6.16
CA ALA A 2 8.30 13.14 -6.16
C ALA A 2 7.98 12.46 -7.52
N ALA A 3 8.89 11.60 -7.98
CA ALA A 3 8.56 10.45 -8.81
C ALA A 3 9.58 9.33 -8.55
N SER A 4 9.62 8.81 -7.31
CA SER A 4 10.25 7.51 -7.08
C SER A 4 9.34 6.45 -7.70
N MET A 5 9.56 6.20 -8.99
CA MET A 5 9.12 4.98 -9.65
C MET A 5 9.77 3.80 -8.91
N HIS A 6 9.12 3.26 -7.87
CA HIS A 6 9.48 1.94 -7.34
C HIS A 6 9.09 0.91 -8.40
N GLN A 7 10.04 0.59 -9.28
CA GLN A 7 9.83 -0.32 -10.42
C GLN A 7 9.51 -1.77 -9.99
N ASN A 8 9.56 -2.08 -8.69
CA ASN A 8 9.35 -3.41 -8.14
C ASN A 8 7.97 -3.63 -7.51
N CYS A 9 7.15 -2.59 -7.36
CA CYS A 9 5.84 -2.69 -6.71
C CYS A 9 4.76 -2.11 -7.61
N ARG A 10 3.74 -2.91 -7.92
CA ARG A 10 2.56 -2.51 -8.69
C ARG A 10 1.42 -2.20 -7.75
N ILE A 11 0.95 -0.95 -7.77
CA ILE A 11 -0.18 -0.50 -6.95
C ILE A 11 -1.47 -0.55 -7.79
N GLU A 12 -2.47 -1.26 -7.29
CA GLU A 12 -3.81 -1.36 -7.85
C GLU A 12 -4.84 -0.80 -6.86
N TYR A 13 -5.60 0.21 -7.29
CA TYR A 13 -6.70 0.77 -6.50
C TYR A 13 -8.00 0.03 -6.85
N ARG A 14 -8.55 -0.74 -5.91
CA ARG A 14 -9.77 -1.53 -6.09
C ARG A 14 -10.91 -0.99 -5.24
N ALA A 15 -11.73 -0.10 -5.78
CA ALA A 15 -12.90 0.52 -5.13
C ALA A 15 -12.60 1.18 -3.77
N ARG A 16 -12.52 0.39 -2.69
CA ARG A 16 -12.13 0.83 -1.35
C ARG A 16 -10.79 0.26 -0.89
N GLU A 17 -10.19 -0.67 -1.62
CA GLU A 17 -8.96 -1.35 -1.24
C GLU A 17 -7.78 -0.82 -2.05
N ILE A 18 -6.59 -0.87 -1.47
CA ILE A 18 -5.34 -0.62 -2.20
C ILE A 18 -4.55 -1.91 -2.15
N VAL A 19 -4.31 -2.50 -3.31
CA VAL A 19 -3.55 -3.73 -3.47
C VAL A 19 -2.17 -3.37 -3.99
N ILE A 20 -1.12 -3.88 -3.35
CA ILE A 20 0.27 -3.60 -3.67
C ILE A 20 0.93 -4.93 -3.97
N ARG A 21 1.27 -5.16 -5.24
CA ARG A 21 1.89 -6.41 -5.71
C ARG A 21 3.37 -6.24 -5.92
N GLY A 22 4.15 -7.24 -5.59
CA GLY A 22 5.60 -7.25 -5.64
C GLY A 22 6.20 -7.83 -4.37
N PRO A 23 7.54 -7.88 -4.29
CA PRO A 23 8.23 -8.61 -3.23
C PRO A 23 7.75 -8.17 -1.84
N ALA A 24 7.36 -9.12 -0.97
CA ALA A 24 6.74 -8.85 0.34
C ALA A 24 7.41 -7.74 1.15
N ARG A 25 8.74 -7.66 1.11
CA ARG A 25 9.51 -6.62 1.82
C ARG A 25 9.27 -5.23 1.24
N GLU A 26 9.27 -5.09 -0.08
CA GLU A 26 9.06 -3.82 -0.77
C GLU A 26 7.58 -3.42 -0.71
N ALA A 27 6.68 -4.37 -0.96
CA ALA A 27 5.24 -4.17 -0.88
C ALA A 27 4.81 -3.70 0.52
N ARG A 28 5.37 -4.30 1.59
CA ARG A 28 5.15 -3.83 2.97
C ARG A 28 5.67 -2.42 3.20
N GLN A 29 6.88 -2.10 2.73
CA GLN A 29 7.43 -0.75 2.92
C GLN A 29 6.57 0.31 2.25
N GLU A 30 6.10 0.06 1.03
CA GLU A 30 5.21 0.98 0.32
C GLU A 30 3.85 1.06 1.00
N ALA A 31 3.30 -0.07 1.48
CA ALA A 31 2.07 -0.11 2.25
C ALA A 31 2.16 0.77 3.52
N HIS A 32 3.26 0.66 4.27
CA HIS A 32 3.49 1.48 5.46
C HIS A 32 3.59 2.98 5.13
N ARG A 33 4.23 3.35 4.01
CA ARG A 33 4.30 4.75 3.56
C ARG A 33 2.91 5.30 3.20
N ILE A 34 2.11 4.50 2.51
CA ILE A 34 0.73 4.85 2.16
C ILE A 34 -0.08 5.05 3.44
N VAL A 35 -0.07 4.08 4.35
CA VAL A 35 -0.77 4.17 5.64
C VAL A 35 -0.33 5.41 6.42
N GLN A 36 0.96 5.68 6.55
CA GLN A 36 1.47 6.87 7.24
C GLN A 36 1.00 8.17 6.59
N ARG A 37 0.95 8.23 5.25
CA ARG A 37 0.47 9.41 4.53
C ARG A 37 -1.02 9.65 4.75
N PHE A 38 -1.81 8.59 4.93
CA PHE A 38 -3.24 8.67 5.23
C PHE A 38 -3.57 8.63 6.72
N ALA A 39 -2.58 8.56 7.62
CA ALA A 39 -2.78 8.43 9.07
C ALA A 39 -3.56 9.60 9.68
N CYS A 40 -3.44 10.80 9.11
CA CYS A 40 -4.18 11.99 9.52
C CYS A 40 -5.33 12.35 8.55
N SER A 41 -5.70 11.44 7.64
CA SER A 41 -6.77 11.65 6.68
C SER A 41 -8.13 11.22 7.25
N ALA A 42 -9.23 11.72 6.67
CA ALA A 42 -10.59 11.38 7.07
C ALA A 42 -10.95 9.89 6.86
N MET A 43 -10.13 9.16 6.10
CA MET A 43 -10.24 7.71 5.90
C MET A 43 -8.85 7.06 6.06
N PRO A 44 -8.50 6.62 7.28
CA PRO A 44 -7.26 5.89 7.52
C PRO A 44 -7.30 4.55 6.79
N TYR A 45 -6.21 4.17 6.14
CA TYR A 45 -6.02 2.83 5.62
C TYR A 45 -5.22 1.99 6.62
N GLN A 46 -5.53 0.71 6.72
CA GLN A 46 -4.82 -0.28 7.52
C GLN A 46 -4.42 -1.49 6.69
N LEU A 47 -3.37 -2.19 7.13
CA LEU A 47 -2.94 -3.47 6.57
C LEU A 47 -4.00 -4.53 6.85
N ALA A 48 -4.67 -5.01 5.80
CA ALA A 48 -5.70 -6.03 5.89
C ALA A 48 -5.16 -7.43 5.57
N SER A 49 -4.23 -7.55 4.62
CA SER A 49 -3.57 -8.82 4.28
C SER A 49 -2.16 -8.59 3.77
N VAL A 50 -1.27 -9.52 4.09
CA VAL A 50 0.11 -9.51 3.62
C VAL A 50 0.48 -10.93 3.20
N ASP A 51 0.66 -11.09 1.90
CA ASP A 51 1.11 -12.28 1.23
C ASP A 51 2.57 -12.11 0.75
N GLU A 52 3.18 -13.19 0.25
CA GLU A 52 4.58 -13.21 -0.17
C GLU A 52 4.89 -12.27 -1.35
N ASP A 53 3.87 -11.97 -2.17
CA ASP A 53 3.98 -11.05 -3.32
C ASP A 53 2.83 -10.02 -3.37
N GLU A 54 2.00 -9.92 -2.34
CA GLU A 54 0.86 -8.99 -2.34
C GLU A 54 0.61 -8.41 -0.95
N VAL A 55 0.23 -7.14 -0.88
CA VAL A 55 -0.20 -6.48 0.34
C VAL A 55 -1.49 -5.74 0.07
N VAL A 56 -2.51 -6.01 0.87
CA VAL A 56 -3.83 -5.39 0.76
C VAL A 56 -4.03 -4.41 1.90
N LEU A 57 -4.36 -3.17 1.56
CA LEU A 57 -4.81 -2.13 2.47
C LEU A 57 -6.31 -1.94 2.35
N ARG A 58 -6.98 -1.73 3.48
CA ARG A 58 -8.41 -1.40 3.56
C ARG A 58 -8.64 -0.18 4.44
N PRO A 59 -9.65 0.65 4.16
CA PRO A 59 -10.07 1.70 5.06
C PRO A 59 -10.60 1.07 6.36
N VAL A 60 -10.34 1.74 7.48
CA VAL A 60 -10.95 1.43 8.78
C VAL A 60 -12.44 1.75 8.80
#